data_AF-A0A957I2P9-F1
#
_entry.id   AF-A0A957I2P9-F1
#
_cell.length_a   1.000
_cell.length_b   1.000
_cell.length_c   1.000
_cell.angle_alpha   90.00
_cell.angle_beta   90.00
_cell.angle_gamma   90.00
#
_symmetry.space_group_name_H-M   'P 1'
#
loop_
_entity.id
_entity.type
_entity.pdbx_description
1 polymer ?
#
loop_
_entity_poly.entity_id
_entity_poly.type
_entity_poly.pdbx_seq_one_letter_code
_entity_poly.pdbx_strand_id
1 'polypeptide(L)'
;FFVMDTGRRAPDHWRDNRPPKGLESHPVVNVSWDDAMAYCRWLREKTGKPITLPSEAEWEKAARGGQDAWEYPWGDAFDRLRCNGKELGLGTTTPVGIFPDGASPYGVLDMSGNVWEWTRTMWGTRYPYQPDDGREDVSKSASRVLRGGSWWEDAPALRCAARDWYSPHSWGGRRGFRVCVSPFSTSDL
;
A
#
# COMPACT_ATOMS: atom_id res chain seq x y z
N PHE A 1 0.14 7.40 -20.10
CA PHE A 1 0.41 7.00 -18.69
C PHE A 1 -0.15 8.07 -17.76
N PHE A 2 -0.74 7.71 -16.61
CA PHE A 2 -1.51 8.58 -15.69
C PHE A 2 -1.12 10.07 -15.67
N VAL A 3 0.14 10.41 -15.36
CA VAL A 3 0.64 11.80 -15.31
C VAL A 3 0.45 12.53 -16.64
N MET A 4 0.82 11.88 -17.75
CA MET A 4 0.66 12.43 -19.11
C MET A 4 -0.81 12.52 -19.54
N ASP A 5 -1.63 11.54 -19.14
CA ASP A 5 -3.05 11.48 -19.50
C ASP A 5 -3.89 12.53 -18.76
N THR A 6 -3.47 12.92 -17.55
CA THR A 6 -4.29 13.74 -16.64
C THR A 6 -3.71 15.12 -16.36
N GLY A 7 -2.45 15.38 -16.74
CA GLY A 7 -1.74 16.60 -16.38
C GLY A 7 -1.46 16.73 -14.88
N ARG A 8 -1.68 15.66 -14.10
CA ARG A 8 -1.44 15.65 -12.67
C ARG A 8 0.04 15.84 -12.37
N ARG A 9 0.36 16.54 -11.29
CA ARG A 9 1.73 16.71 -10.80
C ARG A 9 2.42 15.35 -10.63
N ALA A 10 3.57 15.16 -11.26
CA ALA A 10 4.43 14.00 -11.04
C ALA A 10 5.06 14.05 -9.63
N PRO A 11 5.46 12.91 -9.06
CA PRO A 11 6.25 12.90 -7.83
C PRO A 11 7.49 13.79 -7.93
N ASP A 12 7.83 14.55 -6.89
CA ASP A 12 8.83 15.66 -6.98
C ASP A 12 10.25 15.24 -7.41
N HIS A 13 10.58 13.96 -7.25
CA HIS A 13 11.87 13.40 -7.63
C HIS A 13 11.92 12.94 -9.11
N TRP A 14 10.79 12.97 -9.82
CA TRP A 14 10.71 12.67 -11.24
C TRP A 14 11.18 13.86 -12.07
N ARG A 15 11.84 13.58 -13.19
CA ARG A 15 12.26 14.60 -14.16
C ARG A 15 11.51 14.37 -15.46
N ASP A 16 11.05 15.44 -16.10
CA ASP A 16 10.30 15.39 -17.36
C ASP A 16 9.09 14.42 -17.32
N ASN A 17 8.40 14.38 -16.17
CA ASN A 17 7.27 13.48 -15.90
C ASN A 17 7.59 11.98 -16.04
N ARG A 18 8.86 11.59 -15.80
CA ARG A 18 9.31 10.19 -15.87
C ARG A 18 9.93 9.75 -14.53
N PRO A 19 9.75 8.47 -14.15
CA PRO A 19 10.50 7.89 -13.04
C PRO A 19 12.01 8.08 -13.25
N PRO A 20 12.79 8.26 -12.17
CA PRO A 20 14.24 8.28 -12.28
C PRO A 20 14.76 6.99 -12.93
N LYS A 21 15.82 7.13 -13.73
CA LYS A 21 16.46 6.00 -14.40
C LYS A 21 16.90 4.95 -13.38
N GLY A 22 16.52 3.70 -13.59
CA GLY A 22 16.81 2.58 -12.70
C GLY A 22 15.78 2.35 -11.59
N LEU A 23 14.78 3.24 -11.44
CA LEU A 23 13.70 3.11 -10.46
C LEU A 23 12.34 2.82 -11.11
N GLU A 24 12.31 2.45 -12.38
CA GLU A 24 11.08 2.21 -13.15
C GLU A 24 10.27 1.04 -12.59
N SER A 25 10.94 0.06 -11.98
CA SER A 25 10.33 -1.11 -11.34
C SER A 25 10.25 -0.98 -9.81
N HIS A 26 10.65 0.15 -9.23
CA HIS A 26 10.49 0.41 -7.80
C HIS A 26 9.06 0.88 -7.51
N PRO A 27 8.54 0.69 -6.29
CA PRO A 27 7.25 1.27 -5.91
C PRO A 27 7.30 2.80 -6.05
N VAL A 28 6.23 3.38 -6.59
CA VAL A 28 6.09 4.84 -6.63
C VAL A 28 6.01 5.39 -5.20
N VAL A 29 6.78 6.43 -4.93
CA VAL A 29 6.77 7.17 -3.66
C VAL A 29 6.59 8.66 -3.91
N ASN A 30 6.54 9.46 -2.85
CA ASN A 30 6.25 10.90 -2.95
C ASN A 30 4.87 11.17 -3.59
N VAL A 31 3.91 10.32 -3.26
CA VAL A 31 2.50 10.45 -3.63
C VAL A 31 1.64 10.60 -2.38
N SER A 32 0.65 11.49 -2.44
CA SER A 32 -0.35 11.63 -1.39
C SER A 32 -1.46 10.58 -1.50
N TRP A 33 -2.35 10.50 -0.52
CA TRP A 33 -3.54 9.66 -0.62
C TRP A 33 -4.46 10.16 -1.73
N ASP A 34 -4.61 11.49 -1.86
CA ASP A 34 -5.33 12.10 -2.98
C ASP A 34 -4.68 11.71 -4.31
N ASP A 35 -3.35 11.54 -4.31
CA ASP A 35 -2.61 11.09 -5.48
C ASP A 35 -2.99 9.69 -5.92
N ALA A 36 -2.97 8.78 -4.96
CA ALA A 36 -3.34 7.39 -5.12
C ALA A 36 -4.82 7.22 -5.52
N MET A 37 -5.74 7.96 -4.90
CA MET A 37 -7.18 7.89 -5.24
C MET A 37 -7.49 8.42 -6.64
N ALA A 38 -6.81 9.48 -7.09
CA ALA A 38 -6.95 9.95 -8.47
C ALA A 38 -6.40 8.94 -9.49
N TYR A 39 -5.30 8.27 -9.17
CA TYR A 39 -4.80 7.16 -9.99
C TYR A 39 -5.82 6.03 -10.09
N CYS A 40 -6.46 5.65 -8.98
CA CYS A 40 -7.54 4.66 -8.98
C CYS A 40 -8.73 5.07 -9.86
N ARG A 41 -9.16 6.35 -9.80
CA ARG A 41 -10.25 6.87 -10.65
C ARG A 41 -9.89 6.82 -12.13
N TRP A 42 -8.70 7.29 -12.49
CA TRP A 42 -8.20 7.21 -13.85
C TRP A 42 -8.11 5.75 -14.34
N LEU A 43 -7.60 4.83 -13.51
CA LEU A 43 -7.46 3.43 -13.89
C LEU A 43 -8.83 2.74 -14.04
N ARG A 44 -9.82 3.11 -13.21
CA ARG A 44 -11.22 2.70 -13.36
C ARG A 44 -11.78 3.14 -14.70
N GLU A 45 -11.61 4.40 -15.10
CA GLU A 45 -12.06 4.91 -16.40
C GLU A 45 -11.40 4.17 -17.57
N LYS A 46 -10.09 3.88 -17.46
CA LYS A 46 -9.34 3.17 -18.50
C LYS A 46 -9.72 1.70 -18.65
N THR A 47 -10.13 1.05 -17.57
CA THR A 47 -10.31 -0.42 -17.54
C THR A 47 -11.77 -0.86 -17.44
N GLY A 48 -12.68 0.03 -17.05
CA GLY A 48 -14.07 -0.32 -16.71
C GLY A 48 -14.21 -1.13 -15.41
N LYS A 49 -13.12 -1.46 -14.72
CA LYS A 49 -13.14 -2.24 -13.47
C LYS A 49 -13.33 -1.32 -12.26
N PRO A 50 -13.99 -1.76 -11.18
CA PRO A 50 -14.19 -0.94 -9.99
C PRO A 50 -12.90 -0.82 -9.16
N ILE A 51 -11.91 -0.09 -9.66
CA ILE A 51 -10.60 0.08 -9.02
C ILE A 51 -10.67 1.10 -7.88
N THR A 52 -10.04 0.79 -6.76
CA THR A 52 -9.88 1.68 -5.58
C THR A 52 -8.64 1.28 -4.76
N LEU A 53 -8.34 2.02 -3.69
CA LEU A 53 -7.39 1.58 -2.65
C LEU A 53 -8.04 0.52 -1.76
N PRO A 54 -7.29 -0.45 -1.22
CA PRO A 54 -7.85 -1.40 -0.27
C PRO A 54 -8.32 -0.69 1.00
N SER A 55 -9.33 -1.24 1.69
CA SER A 55 -9.52 -0.94 3.10
C SER A 55 -8.36 -1.52 3.92
N GLU A 56 -8.17 -1.05 5.14
CA GLU A 56 -7.15 -1.61 6.02
C GLU A 56 -7.43 -3.08 6.37
N ALA A 57 -8.71 -3.48 6.43
CA ALA A 57 -9.10 -4.86 6.65
C ALA A 57 -8.84 -5.74 5.43
N GLU A 58 -9.12 -5.25 4.22
CA GLU A 58 -8.77 -5.94 2.97
C GLU A 58 -7.26 -6.12 2.86
N TRP A 59 -6.50 -5.07 3.16
CA TRP A 59 -5.05 -5.09 3.16
C TRP A 59 -4.50 -6.11 4.16
N GLU A 60 -4.99 -6.07 5.41
CA GLU A 60 -4.52 -6.99 6.45
C GLU A 60 -4.86 -8.43 6.12
N LYS A 61 -6.05 -8.67 5.57
CA LYS A 61 -6.44 -10.00 5.10
C LYS A 61 -5.47 -10.49 4.03
N ALA A 62 -5.15 -9.66 3.05
CA ALA A 62 -4.21 -9.99 1.99
C ALA A 62 -2.79 -10.27 2.51
N ALA A 63 -2.36 -9.60 3.58
CA ALA A 63 -1.04 -9.78 4.20
C ALA A 63 -0.98 -11.01 5.11
N ARG A 64 -1.92 -11.10 6.06
CA ARG A 64 -1.93 -12.08 7.15
C ARG A 64 -2.45 -13.44 6.71
N GLY A 65 -3.30 -13.49 5.69
CA GLY A 65 -3.87 -14.73 5.18
C GLY A 65 -5.17 -15.16 5.84
N GLY A 66 -5.37 -16.47 5.90
CA GLY A 66 -6.63 -17.13 6.24
C GLY A 66 -6.85 -17.30 7.74
N GLN A 67 -6.66 -18.54 8.19
CA GLN A 67 -6.96 -19.04 9.53
C GLN A 67 -5.77 -18.89 10.50
N ASP A 68 -4.55 -18.76 9.98
CA ASP A 68 -3.35 -18.59 10.79
C ASP A 68 -3.10 -17.09 10.95
N ALA A 69 -3.19 -16.59 12.19
CA ALA A 69 -3.03 -15.17 12.48
C ALA A 69 -1.55 -14.73 12.45
N TRP A 70 -0.85 -14.99 11.35
CA TRP A 70 0.60 -14.76 11.26
C TRP A 70 1.01 -13.31 11.51
N GLU A 71 2.10 -13.16 12.26
CA GLU A 71 2.63 -11.83 12.58
C GLU A 71 3.20 -11.11 11.35
N TYR A 72 3.83 -11.86 10.46
CA TYR A 72 4.35 -11.42 9.15
C TYR A 72 3.70 -12.22 8.02
N PRO A 73 3.79 -11.79 6.75
CA PRO A 73 3.16 -12.51 5.64
C PRO A 73 3.59 -13.97 5.49
N TRP A 74 4.74 -14.35 6.05
CA TRP A 74 5.35 -15.69 5.96
C TRP A 74 5.35 -16.46 7.29
N GLY A 75 4.71 -15.96 8.35
CA GLY A 75 4.69 -16.62 9.67
C GLY A 75 4.97 -15.68 10.83
N ASP A 76 5.20 -16.24 12.01
CA ASP A 76 5.34 -15.46 13.25
C ASP A 76 6.76 -14.96 13.52
N ALA A 77 7.76 -15.64 12.98
CA ALA A 77 9.16 -15.27 13.13
C ALA A 77 9.56 -14.24 12.07
N PHE A 78 10.12 -13.11 12.52
CA PHE A 78 10.70 -12.14 11.62
C PHE A 78 11.90 -12.72 10.86
N ASP A 79 11.96 -12.46 9.56
CA ASP A 79 13.07 -12.83 8.70
C ASP A 79 13.45 -11.63 7.82
N ARG A 80 14.63 -11.04 8.09
CA ARG A 80 15.14 -9.88 7.36
C ARG A 80 15.38 -10.14 5.87
N LEU A 81 15.50 -11.39 5.44
CA LEU A 81 15.76 -11.75 4.04
C LEU A 81 14.48 -11.86 3.21
N ARG A 82 13.30 -11.76 3.84
CA ARG A 82 11.99 -11.87 3.18
C ARG A 82 11.33 -10.52 2.88
N CYS A 83 11.96 -9.42 3.26
CA CYS A 83 11.42 -8.08 3.02
C CYS A 83 12.51 -7.02 2.96
N ASN A 84 12.16 -5.87 2.37
CA ASN A 84 12.98 -4.68 2.45
C ASN A 84 12.60 -3.84 3.68
N GLY A 85 13.10 -4.23 4.85
CA GLY A 85 13.01 -3.47 6.10
C GLY A 85 14.33 -2.85 6.52
N LYS A 86 14.35 -2.08 7.62
CA LYS A 86 15.55 -1.44 8.17
C LYS A 86 16.69 -2.44 8.41
N GLU A 87 16.35 -3.62 8.90
CA GLU A 87 17.29 -4.68 9.23
C GLU A 87 18.03 -5.20 7.99
N LEU A 88 17.41 -5.18 6.80
CA LEU A 88 18.08 -5.57 5.56
C LEU A 88 19.25 -4.62 5.22
N GLY A 89 19.09 -3.33 5.54
CA GLY A 89 20.17 -2.34 5.49
C GLY A 89 20.42 -1.67 4.14
N LEU A 90 19.48 -1.76 3.19
CA LEU A 90 19.63 -1.15 1.85
C LEU A 90 19.45 0.38 1.83
N GLY A 91 18.65 0.93 2.77
CA GLY A 91 18.46 2.37 2.91
C GLY A 91 17.70 3.04 1.76
N THR A 92 16.99 2.27 0.94
CA THR A 92 16.14 2.76 -0.17
C THR A 92 15.10 1.70 -0.56
N THR A 93 14.17 2.04 -1.46
CA THR A 93 13.24 1.06 -2.04
C THR A 93 13.97 0.05 -2.90
N THR A 94 13.34 -1.09 -3.14
CA THR A 94 13.81 -2.14 -4.06
C THR A 94 12.81 -2.34 -5.19
N PRO A 95 13.23 -2.93 -6.34
CA PRO A 95 12.28 -3.35 -7.35
C PRO A 95 11.20 -4.25 -6.75
N VAL A 96 9.95 -4.09 -7.19
CA VAL A 96 8.83 -4.87 -6.67
C VAL A 96 9.04 -6.36 -6.92
N GLY A 97 8.67 -7.20 -5.95
CA GLY A 97 8.65 -8.66 -6.07
C GLY A 97 10.00 -9.37 -5.98
N ILE A 98 11.09 -8.69 -5.59
CA ILE A 98 12.41 -9.35 -5.47
C ILE A 98 12.56 -10.25 -4.23
N PHE A 99 11.57 -10.24 -3.32
CA PHE A 99 11.51 -11.11 -2.14
C PHE A 99 10.37 -12.14 -2.29
N PRO A 100 10.53 -13.17 -3.16
CA PRO A 100 9.47 -14.14 -3.43
C PRO A 100 9.09 -14.96 -2.18
N ASP A 101 10.06 -15.25 -1.31
CA ASP A 101 9.81 -15.94 -0.03
C ASP A 101 9.10 -15.05 0.99
N GLY A 102 8.94 -13.76 0.70
CA GLY A 102 8.15 -12.81 1.48
C GLY A 102 6.66 -12.77 1.14
N ALA A 103 6.20 -13.63 0.24
CA ALA A 103 4.81 -13.69 -0.18
C ALA A 103 3.87 -14.00 1.00
N SER A 104 2.69 -13.36 0.99
CA SER A 104 1.59 -13.75 1.86
C SER A 104 1.01 -15.13 1.49
N PRO A 105 0.11 -15.73 2.29
CA PRO A 105 -0.55 -16.98 1.95
C PRO A 105 -1.37 -16.95 0.66
N TYR A 106 -1.71 -15.74 0.19
CA TYR A 106 -2.41 -15.54 -1.09
C TYR A 106 -1.46 -15.18 -2.25
N GLY A 107 -0.15 -15.29 -2.05
CA GLY A 107 0.87 -14.97 -3.05
C GLY A 107 1.13 -13.47 -3.24
N VAL A 108 0.65 -12.61 -2.32
CA VAL A 108 0.82 -11.16 -2.45
C VAL A 108 2.20 -10.76 -1.93
N LEU A 109 3.02 -10.17 -2.80
CA LEU A 109 4.38 -9.75 -2.50
C LEU A 109 4.42 -8.35 -1.88
N ASP A 110 5.54 -8.06 -1.21
CA ASP A 110 5.86 -6.76 -0.61
C ASP A 110 4.79 -6.27 0.37
N MET A 111 4.11 -7.19 1.07
CA MET A 111 3.16 -6.84 2.14
C MET A 111 3.87 -6.46 3.45
N SER A 112 5.18 -6.56 3.50
CA SER A 112 6.03 -6.20 4.64
C SER A 112 7.25 -5.47 4.10
N GLY A 113 7.47 -4.23 4.54
CA GLY A 113 8.56 -3.37 4.09
C GLY A 113 8.36 -2.71 2.73
N ASN A 114 9.48 -2.31 2.13
CA ASN A 114 9.58 -1.49 0.92
C ASN A 114 8.94 -0.10 1.08
N VAL A 115 7.61 0.02 1.09
CA VAL A 115 6.91 1.31 1.29
C VAL A 115 5.67 1.13 2.14
N TRP A 116 5.36 2.13 2.96
CA TRP A 116 4.05 2.23 3.59
C TRP A 116 2.99 2.42 2.52
N GLU A 117 1.87 1.72 2.65
CA GLU A 117 0.83 1.75 1.62
C GLU A 117 -0.45 2.41 2.11
N TRP A 118 -0.89 3.42 1.36
CA TRP A 118 -2.17 4.09 1.60
C TRP A 118 -3.35 3.13 1.49
N THR A 119 -4.24 3.16 2.49
CA THR A 119 -5.57 2.52 2.42
C THR A 119 -6.66 3.59 2.31
N ARG A 120 -7.89 3.19 1.93
CA ARG A 120 -9.03 4.12 1.95
C ARG A 120 -9.62 4.34 3.35
N THR A 121 -9.20 3.56 4.35
CA THR A 121 -9.71 3.63 5.72
C THR A 121 -9.27 4.89 6.43
N MET A 122 -10.21 5.57 7.09
CA MET A 122 -9.92 6.68 8.00
C MET A 122 -9.22 6.20 9.27
N TRP A 123 -8.24 6.97 9.72
CA TRP A 123 -7.64 6.81 11.04
C TRP A 123 -8.61 7.28 12.15
N GLY A 124 -8.41 6.78 13.37
CA GLY A 124 -9.11 7.26 14.57
C GLY A 124 -10.41 6.54 14.90
N THR A 125 -10.78 5.51 14.15
CA THR A 125 -11.90 4.63 14.52
C THR A 125 -11.49 3.60 15.58
N ARG A 126 -12.47 3.12 16.36
CA ARG A 126 -12.24 2.15 17.44
C ARG A 126 -12.06 0.73 16.87
N TYR A 127 -11.37 -0.10 17.64
CA TYR A 127 -11.28 -1.54 17.42
C TYR A 127 -12.20 -2.31 18.38
N PRO A 128 -12.70 -3.50 17.99
CA PRO A 128 -12.45 -4.22 16.74
C PRO A 128 -12.98 -3.50 15.48
N TYR A 129 -12.45 -3.86 14.30
CA TYR A 129 -12.85 -3.24 13.02
C TYR A 129 -14.36 -3.39 12.80
N GLN A 130 -15.05 -2.28 12.53
CA GLN A 130 -16.47 -2.25 12.21
C GLN A 130 -16.66 -1.77 10.77
N PRO A 131 -17.22 -2.58 9.87
CA PRO A 131 -17.37 -2.21 8.45
C PRO A 131 -18.40 -1.09 8.22
N ASP A 132 -19.31 -0.87 9.16
CA ASP A 132 -20.46 0.03 9.05
C ASP A 132 -20.31 1.35 9.82
N ASP A 133 -19.18 1.60 10.49
CA ASP A 133 -18.93 2.86 11.21
C ASP A 133 -18.52 4.04 10.31
N GLY A 134 -18.58 3.83 8.99
CA GLY A 134 -18.28 4.83 7.97
C GLY A 134 -16.78 5.11 7.79
N ARG A 135 -15.87 4.32 8.38
CA ARG A 135 -14.40 4.48 8.21
C ARG A 135 -13.91 4.40 6.77
N GLU A 136 -14.69 3.79 5.88
CA GLU A 136 -14.37 3.65 4.46
C GLU A 136 -14.93 4.79 3.59
N ASP A 137 -15.55 5.81 4.19
CA ASP A 137 -16.05 6.98 3.47
C ASP A 137 -14.88 7.83 2.93
N VAL A 138 -14.67 7.75 1.63
CA VAL A 138 -13.60 8.46 0.91
C VAL A 138 -13.91 9.95 0.72
N SER A 139 -15.13 10.39 0.96
CA SER A 139 -15.51 11.81 0.83
C SER A 139 -15.14 12.64 2.06
N LYS A 140 -14.94 11.99 3.21
CA LYS A 140 -14.59 12.66 4.46
C LYS A 140 -13.13 13.12 4.48
N SER A 141 -12.91 14.34 4.97
CA SER A 141 -11.57 14.83 5.26
C SER A 141 -11.09 14.24 6.59
N ALA A 142 -10.19 13.27 6.51
CA ALA A 142 -9.59 12.62 7.66
C ALA A 142 -8.21 12.07 7.30
N SER A 143 -7.33 11.92 8.30
CA SER A 143 -6.12 11.12 8.15
C SER A 143 -6.45 9.71 7.69
N ARG A 144 -5.60 9.12 6.86
CA ARG A 144 -5.82 7.79 6.27
C ARG A 144 -4.79 6.81 6.82
N VAL A 145 -5.22 5.57 7.03
CA VAL A 145 -4.36 4.49 7.53
C VAL A 145 -3.32 4.14 6.46
N LEU A 146 -2.10 3.87 6.90
CA LEU A 146 -1.08 3.16 6.12
C LEU A 146 -0.76 1.82 6.75
N ARG A 147 -0.37 0.86 5.91
CA ARG A 147 -0.02 -0.51 6.31
C ARG A 147 1.33 -0.95 5.71
N GLY A 148 1.93 -1.98 6.32
CA GLY A 148 3.07 -2.73 5.76
C GLY A 148 4.47 -2.27 6.16
N GLY A 149 4.64 -1.06 6.70
CA GLY A 149 5.97 -0.54 6.99
C GLY A 149 6.72 -0.12 5.73
N SER A 150 7.99 0.31 5.87
CA SER A 150 8.82 0.70 4.73
C SER A 150 10.27 0.22 4.92
N TRP A 151 11.13 0.47 3.92
CA TRP A 151 12.57 0.21 4.02
C TRP A 151 13.29 0.88 5.20
N TRP A 152 12.64 1.84 5.87
CA TRP A 152 13.18 2.55 7.03
C TRP A 152 12.76 1.96 8.38
N GLU A 153 11.67 1.20 8.40
CA GLU A 153 11.06 0.73 9.65
C GLU A 153 11.66 -0.59 10.12
N ASP A 154 11.70 -0.78 11.44
CA ASP A 154 12.16 -2.00 12.09
C ASP A 154 11.06 -3.06 12.15
N ALA A 155 11.44 -4.30 12.46
CA ALA A 155 10.56 -5.47 12.44
C ALA A 155 9.17 -5.24 13.08
N PRO A 156 9.01 -4.57 14.25
CA PRO A 156 7.70 -4.29 14.82
C PRO A 156 6.74 -3.48 13.93
N ALA A 157 7.25 -2.62 13.07
CA ALA A 157 6.43 -1.84 12.13
C ALA A 157 6.21 -2.55 10.78
N LEU A 158 6.84 -3.72 10.57
CA LEU A 158 6.71 -4.55 9.37
C LEU A 158 5.66 -5.68 9.52
N ARG A 159 5.01 -5.77 10.69
CA ARG A 159 3.99 -6.78 11.01
C ARG A 159 2.70 -6.55 10.23
N CYS A 160 1.93 -7.60 9.95
CA CYS A 160 0.66 -7.52 9.22
C CYS A 160 -0.36 -6.56 9.84
N ALA A 161 -0.42 -6.48 11.19
CA ALA A 161 -1.29 -5.54 11.91
C ALA A 161 -0.63 -4.19 12.25
N ALA A 162 0.60 -3.93 11.81
CA ALA A 162 1.21 -2.63 12.03
C ALA A 162 0.43 -1.56 11.25
N ARG A 163 0.18 -0.42 11.92
CA ARG A 163 -0.58 0.69 11.35
C ARG A 163 0.20 1.98 11.58
N ASP A 164 0.15 2.85 10.59
CA ASP A 164 0.53 4.24 10.70
C ASP A 164 -0.60 5.10 10.08
N TRP A 165 -0.48 6.42 10.15
CA TRP A 165 -1.43 7.34 9.54
C TRP A 165 -0.77 8.62 9.13
N TYR A 166 -1.31 9.23 8.07
CA TYR A 166 -0.93 10.58 7.69
C TYR A 166 -2.11 11.35 7.11
N SER A 167 -1.96 12.67 7.05
CA SER A 167 -2.88 13.56 6.34
C SER A 167 -2.97 13.15 4.86
N PRO A 168 -4.17 13.13 4.26
CA PRO A 168 -4.37 12.64 2.89
C PRO A 168 -3.65 13.49 1.84
N HIS A 169 -3.35 14.75 2.17
CA HIS A 169 -2.63 15.69 1.31
C HIS A 169 -1.10 15.58 1.43
N SER A 170 -0.59 14.84 2.41
CA SER A 170 0.86 14.71 2.62
C SER A 170 1.46 13.60 1.77
N TRP A 171 2.67 13.81 1.25
CA TRP A 171 3.42 12.83 0.48
C TRP A 171 4.83 12.65 1.07
N GLY A 172 5.48 11.52 0.80
CA GLY A 172 6.85 11.31 1.30
C GLY A 172 7.55 10.10 0.67
N GLY A 173 8.88 10.07 0.76
CA GLY A 173 9.73 9.09 0.08
C GLY A 173 9.64 7.65 0.58
N ARG A 174 8.77 7.39 1.56
CA ARG A 174 8.51 6.08 2.16
C ARG A 174 7.06 5.62 2.00
N ARG A 175 6.22 6.41 1.31
CA ARG A 175 4.79 6.17 1.15
C ARG A 175 4.45 5.95 -0.31
N GLY A 176 3.90 4.78 -0.61
CA GLY A 176 3.32 4.40 -1.88
C GLY A 176 1.88 3.90 -1.68
N PHE A 177 1.43 3.03 -2.57
CA PHE A 177 0.11 2.43 -2.49
C PHE A 177 0.03 1.18 -3.37
N ARG A 178 -1.00 0.37 -3.13
CA ARG A 178 -1.51 -0.64 -4.07
C ARG A 178 -2.97 -0.40 -4.36
N VAL A 179 -3.47 -1.05 -5.40
CA VAL A 179 -4.88 -0.96 -5.82
C VAL A 179 -5.56 -2.31 -5.68
N CYS A 180 -6.88 -2.29 -5.48
CA CYS A 180 -7.73 -3.47 -5.53
C CYS A 180 -8.94 -3.22 -6.44
N VAL A 181 -9.62 -4.31 -6.82
CA VAL A 181 -10.94 -4.27 -7.45
C VAL A 181 -11.96 -4.36 -6.32
N SER A 182 -12.80 -3.34 -6.10
CA SER A 182 -13.80 -3.37 -5.03
C SER A 182 -15.06 -2.53 -5.38
N PRO A 183 -16.28 -3.04 -5.13
CA PRO A 183 -16.56 -4.34 -4.54
C PRO A 183 -16.19 -5.48 -5.50
N PHE A 184 -15.70 -6.58 -4.96
CA PHE A 184 -15.48 -7.79 -5.73
C PHE A 184 -16.85 -8.38 -6.08
N SER A 185 -17.15 -8.51 -7.37
CA SER A 185 -18.30 -9.29 -7.81
C SER A 185 -17.90 -10.77 -7.81
N THR A 186 -18.66 -11.61 -7.12
CA THR A 186 -18.46 -13.07 -7.13
C THR A 186 -18.89 -13.72 -8.45
N SER A 187 -19.44 -12.96 -9.40
CA SER A 187 -19.84 -13.44 -10.72
C SER A 187 -18.68 -13.78 -11.66
N ASP A 188 -17.44 -13.43 -11.28
CA ASP A 188 -16.23 -13.60 -12.10
C ASP A 188 -15.30 -14.71 -11.59
N LEU A 189 -15.79 -15.57 -10.67
CA LEU A 189 -15.16 -16.81 -10.22
C LEU A 189 -15.95 -18.02 -10.73
#